data_AF-A0A0Q3WWN3-F1
#
_entry.id   AF-A0A0Q3WWN3-F1
#
_cell.length_a   1.000
_cell.length_b   1.000
_cell.length_c   1.000
_cell.angle_alpha   90.00
_cell.angle_beta   90.00
_cell.angle_gamma   90.00
#
_symmetry.space_group_name_H-M   'P 1'
#
loop_
_entity.id
_entity.type
_entity.pdbx_description
1 polymer ?
#
loop_
_entity_poly.entity_id
_entity_poly.type
_entity_poly.pdbx_seq_one_letter_code
_entity_poly.pdbx_strand_id
1 'polypeptide(L)' 'MVNKYKIASNLFFTLSVLLIVIMLLKSYIEYQNFVKHPEWSAPFSTHLLVLVVTYLFPIIIALILAYIFKYKVNKK' A
#
# COMPACT_ATOMS: atom_id res chain seq x y z
N MET A 1 -13.02 -2.79 -29.50
CA MET A 1 -11.65 -2.64 -28.94
C MET A 1 -11.69 -3.04 -27.48
N VAL A 2 -10.92 -4.05 -27.07
CA VAL A 2 -10.74 -4.35 -25.64
C VAL A 2 -10.25 -3.06 -24.97
N ASN A 3 -10.95 -2.61 -23.94
CA ASN A 3 -10.65 -1.33 -23.31
C ASN A 3 -9.38 -1.48 -22.46
N LYS A 4 -8.21 -1.41 -23.12
CA LYS A 4 -6.87 -1.65 -22.54
C LYS A 4 -6.65 -0.82 -21.27
N TYR A 5 -7.20 0.39 -21.23
CA TYR A 5 -7.17 1.28 -20.06
C TYR A 5 -7.96 0.73 -18.87
N LYS A 6 -9.10 0.07 -19.10
CA LYS A 6 -9.92 -0.55 -18.06
C LYS A 6 -9.20 -1.76 -17.43
N ILE A 7 -8.49 -2.53 -18.25
CA ILE A 7 -7.67 -3.66 -17.78
C ILE A 7 -6.48 -3.15 -16.98
N ALA A 8 -5.74 -2.16 -17.50
CA ALA A 8 -4.60 -1.57 -16.80
C ALA A 8 -4.98 -0.95 -15.44
N SER A 9 -6.13 -0.25 -15.39
CA SER A 9 -6.64 0.35 -14.15
C SER A 9 -7.02 -0.71 -13.11
N ASN A 10 -7.70 -1.79 -13.51
CA ASN A 10 -8.01 -2.88 -12.60
C ASN A 10 -6.74 -3.60 -12.13
N LEU A 11 -5.79 -3.86 -13.03
CA LEU A 11 -4.52 -4.50 -12.67
C LEU A 11 -3.74 -3.65 -11.66
N PHE A 12 -3.63 -2.34 -11.91
CA PHE A 12 -2.96 -1.40 -11.00
C PHE A 12 -3.64 -1.37 -9.62
N PHE A 13 -4.98 -1.36 -9.59
CA PHE A 13 -5.73 -1.39 -8.34
C PHE A 13 -5.47 -2.69 -7.57
N THR A 14 -5.57 -3.84 -8.22
CA THR A 14 -5.33 -5.15 -7.60
C THR A 14 -3.90 -5.27 -7.08
N LEU A 15 -2.90 -4.83 -7.87
CA LEU A 15 -1.50 -4.81 -7.45
C LEU A 15 -1.28 -3.88 -6.25
N SER A 16 -1.92 -2.71 -6.23
CA SER A 16 -1.82 -1.77 -5.10
C SER A 16 -2.39 -2.38 -3.82
N VAL A 17 -3.55 -3.02 -3.89
CA VAL A 17 -4.15 -3.72 -2.74
C VAL A 17 -3.25 -4.86 -2.26
N LEU A 18 -2.71 -5.67 -3.18
CA LEU A 18 -1.80 -6.76 -2.83
C LEU A 18 -0.54 -6.24 -2.12
N LEU A 19 0.01 -5.12 -2.58
CA LEU A 19 1.21 -4.51 -2.03
C LEU A 19 0.96 -4.01 -0.59
N ILE A 20 -0.21 -3.42 -0.31
CA ILE A 20 -0.62 -3.07 1.06
C ILE A 20 -0.66 -4.30 1.96
N VAL A 21 -1.27 -5.40 1.49
CA VAL A 21 -1.38 -6.64 2.28
C VAL A 21 0.01 -7.20 2.62
N ILE A 22 0.93 -7.26 1.65
CA ILE A 22 2.30 -7.73 1.86
C ILE A 22 3.03 -6.83 2.88
N MET A 23 2.87 -5.51 2.78
CA MET A 23 3.46 -4.57 3.73
C MET A 23 2.95 -4.76 5.16
N LEU A 24 1.65 -5.00 5.33
CA LEU A 24 1.05 -5.28 6.64
C LEU A 24 1.60 -6.58 7.24
N LEU A 25 1.70 -7.64 6.43
CA LEU A 25 2.28 -8.92 6.87
C LEU A 25 3.75 -8.77 7.27
N LYS A 26 4.55 -8.06 6.46
CA LYS A 26 5.97 -7.80 6.78
C LYS A 26 6.11 -7.02 8.09
N SER A 27 5.32 -5.97 8.26
CA SER A 27 5.33 -5.15 9.49
C SER A 27 4.93 -5.96 10.71
N TYR A 28 3.95 -6.88 10.57
CA TYR A 28 3.56 -7.78 11.65
C TYR A 28 4.69 -8.75 12.04
N ILE A 29 5.37 -9.34 11.06
CA ILE A 29 6.51 -10.24 11.31
C ILE A 29 7.65 -9.48 12.01
N GLU A 30 7.99 -8.28 11.54
CA GLU A 30 8.99 -7.42 12.18
C GLU A 30 8.59 -7.05 13.61
N TYR A 31 7.30 -6.77 13.86
CA TYR A 31 6.81 -6.51 15.21
C TYR A 31 7.00 -7.72 16.13
N GLN A 32 6.62 -8.90 15.66
CA GLN A 32 6.75 -10.14 16.44
C GLN A 32 8.22 -10.44 16.74
N ASN A 33 9.13 -10.18 15.80
CA ASN A 33 10.56 -10.30 16.03
C ASN A 33 11.08 -9.27 17.04
N PHE A 34 10.63 -8.01 16.95
CA PHE A 34 10.99 -6.99 17.93
C PHE A 34 10.50 -7.32 19.34
N VAL A 35 9.28 -7.86 19.48
CA VAL A 35 8.74 -8.28 20.80
C VAL A 35 9.54 -9.43 21.39
N LYS A 36 10.01 -10.36 20.55
CA LYS A 36 10.82 -11.51 21.00
C LYS A 36 12.28 -11.15 21.25
N HIS A 37 12.82 -10.23 20.47
CA HIS A 37 14.23 -9.83 20.47
C HIS A 37 14.37 -8.30 20.33
N PRO A 38 13.98 -7.53 21.37
CA PRO A 38 14.07 -6.07 21.35
C PRO A 38 15.51 -5.57 21.19
N GLU A 39 16.51 -6.38 21.57
CA GLU A 39 17.93 -6.11 21.42
C GLU A 39 18.45 -6.17 19.96
N TRP A 40 17.71 -6.82 19.04
CA TRP A 40 18.15 -7.00 17.65
C TRP A 40 17.65 -5.92 16.70
N SER A 41 16.85 -4.97 17.18
CA SER A 41 16.16 -4.03 16.29
C SER A 41 16.18 -2.61 16.81
N ALA A 42 16.35 -1.65 15.90
CA ALA A 42 16.04 -0.25 16.17
C ALA A 42 14.57 -0.10 16.60
N PRO A 43 14.18 0.98 17.32
CA PRO A 43 12.85 1.10 17.89
C PRO A 43 11.79 0.88 16.81
N PHE A 44 10.99 -0.18 16.97
CA PHE A 44 10.00 -0.59 15.97
C PHE A 44 9.07 0.57 15.59
N SER A 45 8.81 1.50 16.53
CA SER A 45 8.02 2.71 16.28
C SER A 45 8.61 3.60 15.19
N THR A 46 9.94 3.78 15.15
CA THR A 46 10.61 4.64 14.17
C THR A 46 10.56 4.00 12.78
N HIS A 47 10.76 2.68 12.71
CA HIS A 47 10.66 1.93 11.46
C HIS A 47 9.22 1.93 10.91
N LEU A 48 8.22 1.79 11.78
CA LEU A 48 6.80 1.92 11.42
C LEU A 48 6.47 3.32 10.90
N LEU A 49 6.98 4.36 11.54
CA LEU A 49 6.75 5.76 11.14
C LEU A 49 7.27 6.01 9.73
N VAL A 50 8.48 5.54 9.43
CA VAL A 50 9.06 5.62 8.08
C VAL A 50 8.23 4.81 7.08
N LEU A 51 7.83 3.58 7.42
CA LEU A 51 6.98 2.74 6.55
C LEU A 51 5.66 3.43 6.20
N VAL A 52 4.99 4.02 7.19
CA VAL A 52 3.71 4.70 7.01
C VAL A 52 3.87 5.95 6.16
N VAL A 53 4.84 6.80 6.47
CA VAL A 53 5.04 8.08 5.78
C VAL A 53 5.53 7.86 4.35
N THR A 54 6.51 6.96 4.15
CA THR A 54 7.17 6.78 2.86
C THR A 54 6.33 5.96 1.87
N TYR A 55 5.53 5.00 2.36
CA TYR A 55 4.84 4.05 1.46
C TYR A 55 3.33 4.06 1.61
N LEU A 56 2.80 4.07 2.83
CA LEU A 56 1.36 3.99 3.05
C LEU A 56 0.65 5.28 2.58
N PHE A 57 1.24 6.44 2.86
CA PHE A 57 0.71 7.75 2.47
C PHE A 57 0.63 7.92 0.93
N PRO A 58 1.70 7.66 0.14
CA PRO A 58 1.62 7.75 -1.31
C PRO A 58 0.65 6.74 -1.92
N ILE A 59 0.52 5.54 -1.36
CA ILE A 59 -0.43 4.53 -1.83
C ILE A 59 -1.88 5.00 -1.64
N ILE A 60 -2.20 5.59 -0.48
CA ILE A 60 -3.55 6.15 -0.23
C ILE A 60 -3.85 7.28 -1.21
N ILE A 61 -2.90 8.19 -1.45
CA ILE A 61 -3.05 9.27 -2.43
C ILE A 61 -3.27 8.71 -3.84
N ALA A 62 -2.48 7.70 -4.24
CA ALA A 62 -2.63 7.02 -5.52
C ALA A 62 -4.00 6.35 -5.67
N LEU A 63 -4.52 5.73 -4.62
CA LEU A 63 -5.86 5.13 -4.61
C LEU A 63 -6.97 6.18 -4.74
N ILE A 64 -6.85 7.31 -4.04
CA ILE A 64 -7.81 8.42 -4.14
C ILE A 64 -7.81 8.97 -5.56
N LEU A 65 -6.63 9.23 -6.15
CA LEU A 65 -6.52 9.70 -7.53
C LEU A 65 -7.11 8.69 -8.51
N ALA A 66 -6.79 7.39 -8.36
CA ALA A 66 -7.35 6.33 -9.19
C ALA A 66 -8.89 6.28 -9.09
N TYR A 67 -9.44 6.45 -7.89
CA TYR A 67 -10.89 6.52 -7.67
C TYR A 67 -11.51 7.74 -8.35
N ILE A 68 -10.92 8.93 -8.21
CA ILE A 68 -11.38 10.17 -8.87
C ILE A 68 -11.37 10.00 -10.39
N PHE A 69 -10.29 9.48 -10.97
CA PHE A 69 -10.20 9.24 -12.42
C PHE A 69 -11.26 8.24 -12.88
N LYS A 70 -11.47 7.14 -12.15
CA LYS A 70 -12.52 6.16 -12.45
C LYS A 70 -13.92 6.79 -12.40
N TYR A 71 -14.20 7.60 -11.38
CA TYR A 71 -15.49 8.29 -11.24
C TYR A 71 -15.74 9.27 -12.39
N LYS A 72 -14.71 10.04 -12.79
CA LYS A 72 -14.81 11.02 -13.87
C LYS A 72 -15.02 10.36 -15.25
N VAL A 73 -14.44 9.19 -15.47
CA VAL A 73 -14.65 8.38 -16.69
C VAL A 73 -16.07 7.80 -16.73
N ASN A 74 -16.63 7.39 -15.59
CA ASN A 74 -17.94 6.74 -15.54
C ASN A 74 -19.13 7.72 -15.60
N LYS A 75 -18.88 9.03 -15.53
CA LYS A 75 -19.88 10.11 -15.60
C LYS A 75 -20.02 10.72 -17.01
N LYS A 76 -19.24 10.26 -17.99
CA LYS A 76 -19.40 10.51 -19.42
C LYS A 76 -20.07 9.31 -20.08
#